data_AF-A0A3D9SDU8-F1
#
_entry.id   AF-A0A3D9SDU8-F1
#
_cell.length_a   1.000
_cell.length_b   1.000
_cell.length_c   1.000
_cell.angle_alpha   90.00
_cell.angle_beta   90.00
_cell.angle_gamma   90.00
#
_symmetry.space_group_name_H-M   'P 1'
#
loop_
_entity.id
_entity.type
_entity.pdbx_description
1 polymer ?
#
loop_
_entity_poly.entity_id
_entity_poly.type
_entity_poly.pdbx_seq_one_letter_code
_entity_poly.pdbx_strand_id
1 'polypeptide(L)'
;MQEEKKKRPIFTPIVLLLLTMSLMGNVALYTQKIQNDHDKRVARGNTIIQSGNETKKFFQEVAATAQHMLDKQDIASRLEDKSKLLAAFQEKPQVIQFIKEAETSNGKPFEGVKTNAEDFFKFNENSLLTLFNHDGPLEANEMHFLQALVKTYRACSETMQPFDHDTWSATSALTILVDQEWVAMGKKLAQSLSDSPVLTISK
;
A
#
# COMPACT_ATOMS: atom_id res chain seq x y z
N MET A 1 48.39 -39.72 61.86
CA MET A 1 46.99 -39.29 61.64
C MET A 1 46.98 -38.43 60.39
N GLN A 2 46.40 -38.91 59.29
CA GLN A 2 46.23 -38.13 58.06
C GLN A 2 44.88 -37.42 58.14
N GLU A 3 44.88 -36.10 58.08
CA GLU A 3 43.65 -35.30 57.99
C GLU A 3 43.08 -35.40 56.57
N GLU A 4 41.87 -35.95 56.44
CA GLU A 4 41.13 -35.93 55.19
C GLU A 4 40.70 -34.49 54.86
N LYS A 5 41.28 -33.93 53.79
CA LYS A 5 40.86 -32.66 53.19
C LYS A 5 39.38 -32.74 52.78
N LYS A 6 38.50 -32.11 53.56
CA LYS A 6 37.07 -31.94 53.26
C LYS A 6 36.90 -31.21 51.92
N LYS A 7 36.51 -31.92 50.86
CA LYS A 7 36.16 -31.34 49.55
C LYS A 7 34.96 -30.38 49.73
N ARG A 8 35.16 -29.09 49.47
CA ARG A 8 34.07 -28.10 49.53
C ARG A 8 33.00 -28.44 48.47
N PRO A 9 31.69 -28.36 48.78
CA PRO A 9 30.64 -28.67 47.82
C PRO A 9 30.58 -27.57 46.74
N ILE A 10 31.10 -27.89 45.55
CA ILE A 10 31.13 -26.98 44.38
C ILE A 10 29.80 -27.00 43.61
N PHE A 11 28.90 -27.91 43.98
CA PHE A 11 27.62 -28.12 43.29
C PHE A 11 26.70 -26.88 43.36
N THR A 12 26.53 -26.31 44.55
CA THR A 12 25.66 -25.14 44.76
C THR A 12 26.06 -23.92 43.93
N PRO A 13 27.34 -23.48 43.89
CA PRO A 13 27.73 -22.35 43.06
C PRO A 13 27.59 -22.64 41.56
N ILE A 14 27.86 -23.88 41.10
CA ILE A 14 27.67 -24.27 39.69
C ILE A 14 26.19 -24.19 39.29
N VAL A 15 25.29 -24.74 40.11
CA VAL A 15 23.85 -24.69 39.85
C VAL A 15 23.34 -23.26 39.85
N LEU A 16 23.81 -22.41 40.78
CA LEU A 16 23.41 -21.01 40.86
C LEU A 16 23.92 -20.20 39.66
N LEU A 17 25.10 -20.52 39.15
CA LEU A 17 25.67 -19.92 37.93
C LEU A 17 24.91 -20.38 36.68
N LEU A 18 24.56 -21.66 36.57
CA LEU A 18 23.72 -22.18 35.48
C LEU A 18 22.30 -21.59 35.51
N LEU A 19 21.71 -21.45 36.70
CA LEU A 19 20.40 -20.85 36.88
C LEU A 19 20.41 -19.38 36.46
N THR A 20 21.41 -18.61 36.89
CA THR A 20 21.54 -17.19 36.51
C THR A 20 21.79 -17.02 35.02
N MET A 21 22.66 -17.85 34.42
CA MET A 21 22.85 -17.85 32.96
C MET A 21 21.58 -18.23 32.20
N SER A 22 20.81 -19.21 32.67
CA SER A 22 19.53 -19.61 32.08
C SER A 22 18.48 -18.48 32.16
N LEU A 23 18.38 -17.82 33.33
CA LEU A 23 17.47 -16.70 33.51
C LEU A 23 17.85 -15.52 32.60
N MET A 24 19.14 -15.16 32.54
CA MET A 24 19.64 -14.10 31.67
C MET A 24 19.40 -14.42 30.19
N GLY A 25 19.64 -15.68 29.78
CA GLY A 25 19.38 -16.12 28.41
C GLY A 25 17.92 -15.98 28.01
N ASN A 26 16.99 -16.42 28.87
CA ASN A 26 15.55 -16.29 28.59
C ASN A 26 15.10 -14.82 28.52
N VAL A 27 15.58 -13.97 29.41
CA VAL A 27 15.27 -12.53 29.39
C VAL A 27 15.84 -11.86 28.15
N ALA A 28 17.08 -12.20 27.76
CA ALA A 28 17.69 -11.68 26.54
C ALA A 28 16.91 -12.09 25.28
N LEU A 29 16.54 -13.38 25.16
CA LEU A 29 15.74 -13.88 24.04
C LEU A 29 14.36 -13.22 23.98
N TYR A 30 13.70 -13.05 25.13
CA TYR A 30 12.40 -12.37 25.19
C TYR A 30 12.50 -10.89 24.80
N THR A 31 13.56 -10.21 25.25
CA THR A 31 13.82 -8.81 24.89
C THR A 31 14.07 -8.65 23.39
N GLN A 32 14.90 -9.51 22.80
CA GLN A 32 15.14 -9.52 21.35
C GLN A 32 13.85 -9.80 20.57
N LYS A 33 13.02 -10.73 21.05
CA LYS A 33 11.72 -11.00 20.42
C LYS A 33 10.82 -9.77 20.43
N ILE A 34 10.68 -9.10 21.58
CA ILE A 34 9.86 -7.88 21.70
C ILE A 34 10.37 -6.78 20.78
N GLN A 35 11.68 -6.55 20.74
CA GLN A 35 12.28 -5.54 19.85
C GLN A 35 12.03 -5.88 18.38
N ASN A 36 12.28 -7.11 17.97
CA ASN A 36 12.03 -7.55 16.59
C ASN A 36 10.55 -7.44 16.20
N ASP A 37 9.62 -7.81 17.10
CA ASP A 37 8.19 -7.69 16.85
C ASP A 37 7.75 -6.22 16.78
N HIS A 38 8.33 -5.35 17.61
CA HIS A 38 8.12 -3.90 17.53
C HIS A 38 8.60 -3.34 16.19
N ASP A 39 9.83 -3.63 15.79
CA ASP A 39 10.43 -3.10 14.56
C ASP A 39 9.66 -3.55 13.32
N LYS A 40 9.21 -4.82 13.29
CA LYS A 40 8.35 -5.34 12.21
C LYS A 40 7.02 -4.60 12.13
N ARG A 41 6.40 -4.30 13.26
CA ARG A 41 5.13 -3.55 13.31
C ARG A 41 5.34 -2.12 12.84
N VAL A 42 6.39 -1.44 13.30
CA VAL A 42 6.73 -0.10 12.83
C VAL A 42 6.99 -0.08 11.33
N ALA A 43 7.77 -1.04 10.82
CA ALA A 43 8.04 -1.17 9.39
C ALA A 43 6.74 -1.36 8.58
N ARG A 44 5.86 -2.27 9.02
CA ARG A 44 4.55 -2.47 8.36
C ARG A 44 3.68 -1.21 8.38
N GLY A 45 3.63 -0.52 9.52
CA GLY A 45 2.88 0.74 9.65
C GLY A 45 3.40 1.82 8.71
N ASN A 46 4.73 1.96 8.60
CA ASN A 46 5.35 2.86 7.64
C ASN A 46 5.00 2.50 6.19
N THR A 47 4.99 1.21 5.84
CA THR A 47 4.56 0.76 4.51
C THR A 47 3.12 1.16 4.20
N ILE A 48 2.20 1.04 5.16
CA ILE A 48 0.79 1.44 4.99
C ILE A 48 0.68 2.96 4.81
N ILE A 49 1.39 3.74 5.63
CA ILE A 49 1.42 5.21 5.53
C ILE A 49 1.98 5.64 4.16
N GLN A 50 3.11 5.07 3.76
CA GLN A 50 3.74 5.37 2.48
C GLN A 50 2.82 5.05 1.31
N SER A 51 2.36 3.80 1.23
CA SER A 51 1.52 3.33 0.13
C SER A 51 0.19 4.09 0.09
N GLY A 52 -0.40 4.44 1.23
CA GLY A 52 -1.61 5.27 1.28
C GLY A 52 -1.39 6.70 0.77
N ASN A 53 -0.29 7.34 1.17
CA ASN A 53 0.06 8.68 0.70
C ASN A 53 0.38 8.71 -0.81
N GLU A 54 1.11 7.71 -1.30
CA GLU A 54 1.43 7.57 -2.73
C GLU A 54 0.18 7.23 -3.55
N THR A 55 -0.71 6.38 -3.02
CA THR A 55 -2.03 6.08 -3.60
C THR A 55 -2.88 7.34 -3.75
N LYS A 56 -2.92 8.19 -2.71
CA LYS A 56 -3.64 9.47 -2.73
C LYS A 56 -3.13 10.39 -3.84
N LYS A 57 -1.81 10.54 -3.95
CA LYS A 57 -1.16 11.36 -5.00
C LYS A 57 -1.44 10.81 -6.39
N PHE A 58 -1.30 9.49 -6.57
CA PHE A 58 -1.56 8.82 -7.84
C PHE A 58 -2.97 9.09 -8.37
N PHE A 59 -3.99 8.94 -7.52
CA PHE A 59 -5.37 9.18 -7.96
C PHE A 59 -5.63 10.63 -8.34
N GLN A 60 -5.05 11.58 -7.59
CA GLN A 60 -5.14 13.00 -7.90
C GLN A 60 -4.47 13.35 -9.22
N GLU A 61 -3.25 12.85 -9.44
CA GLU A 61 -2.46 13.12 -10.63
C GLU A 61 -3.11 12.55 -11.90
N VAL A 62 -3.56 11.29 -11.85
CA VAL A 62 -4.23 10.66 -13.00
C VAL A 62 -5.56 11.36 -13.32
N ALA A 63 -6.37 11.69 -12.30
CA ALA A 63 -7.62 12.40 -12.52
C ALA A 63 -7.40 13.81 -13.11
N ALA A 64 -6.40 14.54 -12.60
CA ALA A 64 -6.07 15.88 -13.08
C ALA A 64 -5.54 15.83 -14.53
N THR A 65 -4.64 14.90 -14.83
CA THR A 65 -4.05 14.77 -16.17
C THR A 65 -5.09 14.32 -17.20
N ALA A 66 -5.94 13.34 -16.85
CA ALA A 66 -7.02 12.91 -17.73
C ALA A 66 -8.07 14.00 -17.97
N GLN A 67 -8.35 14.85 -16.98
CA GLN A 67 -9.21 16.03 -17.16
C GLN A 67 -8.54 17.06 -18.07
N HIS A 68 -7.24 17.29 -17.91
CA HIS A 68 -6.50 18.22 -18.76
C HIS A 68 -6.51 17.79 -20.24
N MET A 69 -6.42 16.49 -20.53
CA MET A 69 -6.59 15.94 -21.87
C MET A 69 -7.99 16.17 -22.45
N LEU A 70 -9.04 16.13 -21.62
CA LEU A 70 -10.40 16.44 -22.06
C LEU A 70 -10.58 17.93 -22.37
N ASP A 71 -9.94 18.79 -21.57
CA ASP A 71 -10.08 20.24 -21.66
C ASP A 71 -9.23 20.82 -22.81
N LYS A 72 -8.05 20.25 -23.06
CA LYS A 72 -7.11 20.68 -24.11
C LYS A 72 -7.04 19.63 -25.23
N GLN A 73 -7.70 19.94 -26.34
CA GLN A 73 -7.77 19.06 -27.51
C GLN A 73 -6.66 19.28 -28.54
N ASP A 74 -5.63 20.06 -28.22
CA ASP A 74 -4.48 20.23 -29.10
C ASP A 74 -3.51 19.05 -28.99
N ILE A 75 -2.85 18.74 -30.11
CA ILE A 75 -2.01 17.53 -30.25
C ILE A 75 -0.81 17.57 -29.30
N ALA A 76 -0.20 18.75 -29.10
CA ALA A 76 1.00 18.88 -28.28
C ALA A 76 0.68 18.63 -26.80
N SER A 77 -0.37 19.26 -26.27
CA SER A 77 -0.84 19.02 -24.90
C SER A 77 -1.24 17.56 -24.69
N ARG A 78 -1.96 16.96 -25.66
CA ARG A 78 -2.40 15.56 -25.56
C ARG A 78 -1.23 14.58 -25.47
N LEU A 79 -0.17 14.78 -26.26
CA LEU A 79 1.02 13.92 -26.22
C LEU A 79 1.79 14.08 -24.91
N GLU A 80 1.92 15.31 -24.42
CA GLU A 80 2.53 15.60 -23.12
C GLU A 80 1.76 14.92 -21.98
N ASP A 81 0.44 15.07 -21.96
CA ASP A 81 -0.42 14.48 -20.94
C ASP A 81 -0.48 12.96 -21.01
N LYS A 82 -0.49 12.37 -22.22
CA LYS A 82 -0.37 10.93 -22.40
C LYS A 82 0.93 10.42 -21.77
N SER A 83 2.05 11.12 -22.00
CA SER A 83 3.33 10.74 -21.39
C SER A 83 3.29 10.88 -19.86
N LYS A 84 2.67 11.93 -19.33
CA LYS A 84 2.50 12.12 -17.88
C LYS A 84 1.63 11.02 -17.27
N LEU A 85 0.52 10.65 -17.91
CA LEU A 85 -0.32 9.54 -17.47
C LEU A 85 0.48 8.23 -17.42
N LEU A 86 1.20 7.89 -18.49
CA LEU A 86 2.01 6.67 -18.50
C LEU A 86 3.11 6.67 -17.42
N ALA A 87 3.68 7.85 -17.12
CA ALA A 87 4.63 8.00 -16.02
C ALA A 87 3.95 7.80 -14.65
N ALA A 88 2.77 8.38 -14.42
CA ALA A 88 2.02 8.20 -13.18
C ALA A 88 1.66 6.72 -12.92
N PHE A 89 1.43 5.94 -13.99
CA PHE A 89 1.17 4.50 -13.88
C PHE A 89 2.38 3.68 -13.37
N GLN A 90 3.57 4.25 -13.26
CA GLN A 90 4.69 3.61 -12.54
C GLN A 90 4.43 3.49 -11.03
N GLU A 91 3.55 4.33 -10.48
CA GLU A 91 3.18 4.30 -9.05
C GLU A 91 2.06 3.30 -8.73
N LYS A 92 1.53 2.57 -9.74
CA LYS A 92 0.50 1.54 -9.54
C LYS A 92 0.82 0.49 -8.46
N PRO A 93 2.09 0.06 -8.23
CA PRO A 93 2.39 -0.91 -7.18
C PRO A 93 2.00 -0.41 -5.80
N GLN A 94 1.99 0.90 -5.56
CA GLN A 94 1.64 1.48 -4.27
C GLN A 94 0.14 1.35 -3.98
N VAL A 95 -0.70 1.53 -4.99
CA VAL A 95 -2.14 1.29 -4.88
C VAL A 95 -2.44 -0.18 -4.62
N ILE A 96 -1.77 -1.07 -5.36
CA ILE A 96 -1.90 -2.52 -5.18
C ILE A 96 -1.46 -2.91 -3.77
N GLN A 97 -0.32 -2.39 -3.30
CA GLN A 97 0.21 -2.65 -1.97
C GLN A 97 -0.75 -2.17 -0.88
N PHE A 98 -1.32 -0.97 -1.02
CA PHE A 98 -2.27 -0.43 -0.05
C PHE A 98 -3.54 -1.30 0.06
N ILE A 99 -4.13 -1.68 -1.08
CA ILE A 99 -5.31 -2.57 -1.11
C ILE A 99 -4.97 -3.94 -0.50
N LYS A 100 -3.80 -4.50 -0.82
CA LYS A 100 -3.35 -5.80 -0.30
C LYS A 100 -3.11 -5.78 1.21
N GLU A 101 -2.52 -4.71 1.74
CA GLU A 101 -2.37 -4.54 3.19
C GLU A 101 -3.72 -4.41 3.88
N ALA A 102 -4.69 -3.75 3.24
CA ALA A 102 -6.04 -3.62 3.75
C ALA A 102 -6.74 -4.99 3.78
N GLU A 103 -6.65 -5.79 2.72
CA GLU A 103 -7.17 -7.17 2.69
C GLU A 103 -6.52 -8.06 3.74
N THR A 104 -5.20 -7.96 3.88
CA THR A 104 -4.43 -8.70 4.89
C THR A 104 -4.89 -8.33 6.31
N SER A 105 -5.16 -7.05 6.56
CA SER A 105 -5.64 -6.57 7.86
C SER A 105 -7.10 -6.92 8.12
N ASN A 106 -7.91 -7.00 7.07
CA ASN A 106 -9.29 -7.50 7.13
C ASN A 106 -9.36 -9.03 7.37
N GLY A 107 -8.26 -9.76 7.15
CA GLY A 107 -8.15 -11.20 7.39
C GLY A 107 -8.81 -12.08 6.33
N LYS A 108 -9.46 -11.48 5.32
CA LYS A 108 -10.03 -12.15 4.16
C LYS A 108 -10.04 -11.21 2.94
N PRO A 109 -10.02 -11.75 1.71
CA PRO A 109 -10.20 -10.95 0.50
C PRO A 109 -11.51 -10.16 0.54
N PHE A 110 -11.54 -9.00 -0.12
CA PHE A 110 -12.74 -8.18 -0.14
C PHE A 110 -13.85 -8.81 -1.00
N GLU A 111 -15.00 -9.07 -0.37
CA GLU A 111 -16.18 -9.59 -1.06
C GLU A 111 -16.78 -8.54 -2.03
N GLY A 112 -17.28 -9.01 -3.18
CA GLY A 112 -17.92 -8.17 -4.19
C GLY A 112 -16.96 -7.50 -5.19
N VAL A 113 -15.65 -7.69 -5.03
CA VAL A 113 -14.63 -7.25 -6.00
C VAL A 113 -14.53 -8.29 -7.11
N LYS A 114 -14.93 -7.93 -8.33
CA LYS A 114 -14.95 -8.81 -9.51
C LYS A 114 -13.65 -8.79 -10.30
N THR A 115 -12.98 -7.64 -10.30
CA THR A 115 -11.72 -7.40 -11.00
C THR A 115 -10.69 -6.97 -9.98
N ASN A 116 -9.54 -7.66 -9.94
CA ASN A 116 -8.44 -7.27 -9.06
C ASN A 116 -7.78 -5.97 -9.57
N ALA A 117 -7.07 -5.28 -8.68
CA ALA A 117 -6.45 -3.99 -9.02
C ALA A 117 -5.38 -4.13 -10.13
N GLU A 118 -4.63 -5.23 -10.16
CA GLU A 118 -3.59 -5.48 -11.16
C GLU A 118 -4.16 -5.54 -12.59
N ASP A 119 -5.22 -6.31 -12.79
CA ASP A 119 -5.93 -6.46 -14.06
C ASP A 119 -6.57 -5.14 -14.49
N PHE A 120 -7.13 -4.39 -13.54
CA PHE A 120 -7.65 -3.05 -13.81
C PHE A 120 -6.55 -2.12 -14.34
N PHE A 121 -5.40 -2.04 -13.66
CA PHE A 121 -4.31 -1.16 -14.11
C PHE A 121 -3.72 -1.60 -15.43
N LYS A 122 -3.57 -2.91 -15.64
CA LYS A 122 -3.07 -3.46 -16.91
C LYS A 122 -4.01 -3.15 -18.07
N PHE A 123 -5.33 -3.24 -17.86
CA PHE A 123 -6.31 -2.83 -18.87
C PHE A 123 -6.14 -1.36 -19.25
N ASN A 124 -6.11 -0.47 -18.25
CA ASN A 124 -5.97 0.97 -18.49
C ASN A 124 -4.65 1.33 -19.17
N GLU A 125 -3.53 0.74 -18.74
CA GLU A 125 -2.22 0.96 -19.35
C GLU A 125 -2.20 0.53 -20.83
N ASN A 126 -2.76 -0.63 -21.14
CA ASN A 126 -2.90 -1.09 -22.52
C ASN A 126 -3.80 -0.16 -23.35
N SER A 127 -4.93 0.30 -22.79
CA SER A 127 -5.81 1.27 -23.45
C SER A 127 -5.10 2.60 -23.70
N LEU A 128 -4.33 3.12 -22.74
CA LEU A 128 -3.56 4.35 -22.91
C LEU A 128 -2.48 4.21 -23.98
N LEU A 129 -1.85 3.04 -24.10
CA LEU A 129 -0.85 2.76 -25.14
C LEU A 129 -1.47 2.74 -26.54
N THR A 130 -2.68 2.20 -26.70
CA THR A 130 -3.34 2.07 -28.01
C THR A 130 -4.11 3.31 -28.44
N LEU A 131 -4.79 4.00 -27.50
CA LEU A 131 -5.55 5.21 -27.75
C LEU A 131 -4.64 6.43 -27.94
N PHE A 132 -5.16 7.50 -28.55
CA PHE A 132 -4.52 8.80 -28.75
C PHE A 132 -3.31 8.79 -29.70
N ASN A 133 -3.15 7.75 -30.53
CA ASN A 133 -2.05 7.62 -31.50
C ASN A 133 -2.39 8.22 -32.88
N HIS A 134 -3.18 9.29 -32.92
CA HIS A 134 -3.56 9.96 -34.16
C HIS A 134 -3.44 11.47 -34.05
N ASP A 135 -3.35 12.14 -35.19
CA ASP A 135 -3.19 13.61 -35.27
C ASP A 135 -4.53 14.37 -35.26
N GLY A 136 -5.66 13.65 -35.33
CA GLY A 136 -7.01 14.24 -35.28
C GLY A 136 -7.46 14.64 -33.87
N PRO A 137 -8.60 15.35 -33.74
CA PRO A 137 -9.25 15.62 -32.45
C PRO A 137 -9.62 14.30 -31.75
N LEU A 138 -9.90 14.35 -30.45
CA LEU A 138 -10.29 13.16 -29.68
C LEU A 138 -11.52 12.49 -30.29
N GLU A 139 -11.42 11.17 -30.50
CA GLU A 139 -12.55 10.38 -30.96
C GLU A 139 -13.59 10.18 -29.82
N ALA A 140 -14.83 9.84 -30.17
CA ALA A 140 -15.91 9.70 -29.18
C ALA A 140 -15.63 8.62 -28.12
N ASN A 141 -15.02 7.51 -28.53
CA ASN A 141 -14.53 6.43 -27.67
C ASN A 141 -13.42 6.92 -26.71
N GLU A 142 -12.50 7.74 -27.19
CA GLU A 142 -11.39 8.31 -26.41
C GLU A 142 -11.89 9.30 -25.35
N MET A 143 -12.81 10.18 -25.73
CA MET A 143 -13.46 11.09 -24.78
C MET A 143 -14.22 10.30 -23.71
N HIS A 144 -14.97 9.27 -24.11
CA HIS A 144 -15.71 8.42 -23.17
C HIS A 144 -14.77 7.68 -22.23
N PHE A 145 -13.63 7.17 -22.74
CA PHE A 145 -12.57 6.56 -21.94
C PHE A 145 -12.00 7.53 -20.90
N LEU A 146 -11.59 8.72 -21.32
CA LEU A 146 -11.04 9.74 -20.41
C LEU A 146 -12.07 10.19 -19.37
N GLN A 147 -13.34 10.37 -19.75
CA GLN A 147 -14.41 10.74 -18.81
C GLN A 147 -14.63 9.65 -17.76
N ALA A 148 -14.65 8.38 -18.17
CA ALA A 148 -14.76 7.25 -17.25
C ALA A 148 -13.53 7.14 -16.33
N LEU A 149 -12.33 7.41 -16.86
CA LEU A 149 -11.09 7.44 -16.11
C LEU A 149 -11.14 8.55 -15.05
N VAL A 150 -11.44 9.79 -15.44
CA VAL A 150 -11.61 10.92 -14.51
C VAL A 150 -12.63 10.60 -13.42
N LYS A 151 -13.80 10.07 -13.78
CA LYS A 151 -14.84 9.72 -12.81
C LYS A 151 -14.36 8.69 -11.79
N THR A 152 -13.70 7.62 -12.26
CA THR A 152 -13.20 6.54 -11.39
C THR A 152 -12.12 7.07 -10.45
N TYR A 153 -11.13 7.76 -11.00
CA TYR A 153 -9.97 8.23 -10.23
C TYR A 153 -10.32 9.38 -9.28
N ARG A 154 -11.31 10.23 -9.60
CA ARG A 154 -11.88 11.19 -8.64
C ARG A 154 -12.56 10.50 -7.47
N ALA A 155 -13.41 9.51 -7.72
CA ALA A 155 -14.06 8.75 -6.65
C ALA A 155 -13.04 8.05 -5.72
N CYS A 156 -11.96 7.52 -6.30
CA CYS A 156 -10.85 6.96 -5.54
C CYS A 156 -10.09 8.04 -4.74
N SER A 157 -9.83 9.20 -5.35
CA SER A 157 -9.20 10.34 -4.66
C SER A 157 -10.04 10.86 -3.50
N GLU A 158 -11.36 10.95 -3.66
CA GLU A 158 -12.31 11.35 -2.61
C GLU A 158 -12.30 10.34 -1.46
N THR A 159 -12.24 9.04 -1.78
CA THR A 159 -12.11 7.97 -0.78
C THR A 159 -10.82 8.11 0.05
N MET A 160 -9.73 8.55 -0.58
CA MET A 160 -8.42 8.74 0.07
C MET A 160 -8.23 10.13 0.68
N GLN A 161 -9.17 11.06 0.50
CA GLN A 161 -9.05 12.42 1.03
C GLN A 161 -8.85 12.44 2.56
N PRO A 162 -9.57 11.64 3.36
CA PRO A 162 -9.42 11.63 4.81
C PRO A 162 -8.12 10.95 5.30
N PHE A 163 -7.40 10.25 4.41
CA PHE A 163 -6.11 9.66 4.76
C PHE A 163 -5.08 10.79 4.94
N ASP A 164 -4.82 11.16 6.19
CA ASP A 164 -3.94 12.27 6.58
C ASP A 164 -2.87 11.78 7.56
N HIS A 165 -1.84 11.15 7.00
CA HIS A 165 -0.71 10.61 7.75
C HIS A 165 0.60 11.14 7.19
N ASP A 166 0.82 12.45 7.37
CA ASP A 166 2.03 13.14 6.89
C ASP A 166 3.23 12.98 7.84
N THR A 167 2.99 12.57 9.08
CA THR A 167 4.05 12.47 10.10
C THR A 167 4.63 11.06 10.17
N TRP A 168 5.91 10.94 9.80
CA TRP A 168 6.68 9.70 9.92
C TRP A 168 7.25 9.55 11.33
N SER A 169 6.61 8.70 12.13
CA SER A 169 7.08 8.36 13.47
C SER A 169 6.68 6.93 13.83
N ALA A 170 7.43 6.30 14.75
CA ALA A 170 7.06 4.98 15.27
C ALA A 170 5.65 4.99 15.90
N THR A 171 5.27 6.09 16.54
CA THR A 171 3.92 6.27 17.08
C THR A 171 2.86 6.28 15.98
N SER A 172 3.05 7.07 14.92
CA SER A 172 2.12 7.10 13.77
C SER A 172 1.99 5.72 13.12
N ALA A 173 3.12 5.03 12.92
CA ALA A 173 3.18 3.70 12.33
C ALA A 173 2.48 2.63 13.19
N LEU A 174 2.52 2.76 14.52
CA LEU A 174 1.78 1.85 15.40
C LEU A 174 0.29 2.21 15.47
N THR A 175 -0.04 3.51 15.42
CA THR A 175 -1.43 3.99 15.42
C THR A 175 -2.18 3.50 14.18
N ILE A 176 -1.59 3.59 12.98
CA ILE A 176 -2.25 3.13 11.75
C ILE A 176 -2.59 1.63 11.79
N LEU A 177 -1.83 0.82 12.52
CA LEU A 177 -2.12 -0.61 12.67
C LEU A 177 -3.33 -0.89 13.58
N VAL A 178 -3.69 0.06 14.44
CA VAL A 178 -4.85 -0.04 15.33
C VAL A 178 -6.08 0.59 14.66
N ASP A 179 -5.86 1.67 13.92
CA ASP A 179 -6.88 2.31 13.11
C ASP A 179 -7.41 1.32 12.04
N GLN A 180 -8.73 1.27 11.90
CA GLN A 180 -9.42 0.42 10.92
C GLN A 180 -10.03 1.23 9.78
N GLU A 181 -10.00 2.56 9.84
CA GLU A 181 -10.61 3.41 8.81
C GLU A 181 -9.92 3.23 7.46
N TRP A 182 -8.59 3.13 7.44
CA TRP A 182 -7.82 2.90 6.22
C TRP A 182 -8.14 1.54 5.56
N VAL A 183 -8.53 0.51 6.34
CA VAL A 183 -8.98 -0.79 5.81
C VAL A 183 -10.28 -0.61 5.04
N ALA A 184 -11.21 0.17 5.59
CA ALA A 184 -12.47 0.51 4.90
C ALA A 184 -12.22 1.34 3.64
N MET A 185 -11.23 2.25 3.65
CA MET A 185 -10.80 2.98 2.45
C MET A 185 -10.26 2.01 1.38
N GLY A 186 -9.36 1.09 1.76
CA GLY A 186 -8.82 0.06 0.85
C GLY A 186 -9.92 -0.79 0.21
N LYS A 187 -10.96 -1.16 0.98
CA LYS A 187 -12.13 -1.86 0.45
C LYS A 187 -12.91 -1.02 -0.56
N LYS A 188 -13.21 0.24 -0.23
CA LYS A 188 -13.93 1.16 -1.14
C LYS A 188 -13.14 1.43 -2.42
N LEU A 189 -11.81 1.51 -2.34
CA LEU A 189 -10.94 1.62 -3.50
C LEU A 189 -11.07 0.39 -4.40
N ALA A 190 -10.90 -0.81 -3.83
CA ALA A 190 -11.01 -2.05 -4.59
C ALA A 190 -12.38 -2.19 -5.30
N GLN A 191 -13.46 -1.79 -4.61
CA GLN A 191 -14.80 -1.74 -5.20
C GLN A 191 -14.91 -0.70 -6.33
N SER A 192 -14.40 0.51 -6.12
CA SER A 192 -14.45 1.58 -7.13
C SER A 192 -13.69 1.22 -8.42
N LEU A 193 -12.55 0.53 -8.28
CA LEU A 193 -11.78 0.04 -9.42
C LEU A 193 -12.51 -1.12 -10.12
N SER A 194 -13.08 -2.05 -9.36
CA SER A 194 -13.81 -3.19 -9.91
C SER A 194 -15.12 -2.81 -10.61
N ASP A 195 -15.83 -1.80 -10.12
CA ASP A 195 -17.09 -1.32 -10.69
C ASP A 195 -16.87 -0.17 -11.70
N SER A 196 -15.61 0.09 -12.05
CA SER A 196 -15.26 1.20 -12.91
C SER A 196 -15.90 1.07 -14.30
N PRO A 197 -16.55 2.13 -14.80
CA PRO A 197 -17.09 2.15 -16.15
C PRO A 197 -15.99 2.05 -17.22
N VAL A 198 -14.72 2.25 -16.89
CA VAL A 198 -13.62 2.12 -17.85
C VAL A 198 -13.53 0.69 -18.41
N LEU A 199 -13.84 -0.31 -17.58
CA LEU A 199 -13.78 -1.72 -17.95
C LEU A 199 -14.82 -2.13 -19.01
N THR A 200 -15.84 -1.31 -19.26
CA THR A 200 -16.92 -1.62 -20.21
C THR A 200 -16.74 -0.95 -21.57
N ILE A 201 -15.72 -0.10 -21.76
CA ILE A 201 -15.54 0.73 -22.96
C ILE A 201 -14.95 -0.06 -24.14
N SER A 202 -14.47 -1.29 -23.90
CA SER A 202 -13.92 -2.18 -24.93
C SER A 202 -14.88 -3.32 -25.34
N LYS A 203 -16.18 -3.17 -25.12
CA LYS A 203 -17.20 -4.09 -25.65
C LYS A 203 -18.08 -3.41 -26.70
#